data_AF-A0A8J8DYF4-F1
#
_entry.id   AF-A0A8J8DYF4-F1
#
_cell.length_a   1.000
_cell.length_b   1.000
_cell.length_c   1.000
_cell.angle_alpha   90.00
_cell.angle_beta   90.00
_cell.angle_gamma   90.00
#
_symmetry.space_group_name_H-M   'P 1'
#
loop_
_entity.id
_entity.type
_entity.pdbx_description
1 polymer ?
#
loop_
_entity_poly.entity_id
_entity_poly.type
_entity_poly.pdbx_seq_one_letter_code
_entity_poly.pdbx_strand_id
1 'polypeptide(L)' 'MPEKIKVVVNEDRCYLCGGCAGVCPTLAIKVGSSRWEFFQDKCISCRICINACPVGALTAEPLGVSE' A
#
# COMPACT_ATOMS: atom_id res chain seq x y z
N MET A 1 -6.89 -12.32 -15.96
CA MET A 1 -6.68 -10.90 -15.55
C MET A 1 -6.01 -10.92 -14.18
N PRO A 2 -4.90 -10.21 -13.95
CA PRO A 2 -4.37 -10.07 -12.60
C PRO A 2 -5.43 -9.34 -11.77
N GLU A 3 -5.90 -9.99 -10.71
CA GLU A 3 -6.86 -9.46 -9.74
C GLU A 3 -6.25 -8.18 -9.15
N LYS A 4 -6.78 -7.01 -9.54
CA LYS A 4 -6.28 -5.73 -9.01
C LYS A 4 -6.64 -5.64 -7.53
N ILE A 5 -5.66 -5.25 -6.70
CA ILE A 5 -5.87 -5.00 -5.28
C ILE A 5 -5.70 -3.52 -4.97
N LYS A 6 -6.44 -3.02 -3.98
CA LYS A 6 -6.22 -1.72 -3.35
C LYS A 6 -5.42 -1.92 -2.06
N VAL A 7 -4.39 -1.11 -1.85
CA VAL A 7 -3.70 -1.08 -0.56
C VAL A 7 -4.40 -0.05 0.33
N VAL A 8 -4.82 -0.48 1.51
CA VAL A 8 -5.43 0.36 2.53
C VAL A 8 -4.44 0.53 3.68
N VAL A 9 -4.34 1.76 4.19
CA VAL A 9 -3.50 2.10 5.35
C VAL A 9 -4.37 2.33 6.56
N ASN A 10 -3.97 1.76 7.70
CA ASN A 10 -4.52 2.06 8.99
C ASN A 10 -3.72 3.23 9.59
N GLU A 11 -4.34 4.41 9.65
CA GLU A 11 -3.69 5.64 10.13
C GLU A 11 -3.39 5.61 11.64
N ASP A 12 -4.15 4.84 12.43
CA ASP A 12 -3.90 4.70 13.88
C ASP A 12 -2.60 3.92 14.17
N ARG A 13 -2.23 2.98 13.29
CA ARG A 13 -1.01 2.18 13.41
C ARG A 13 0.15 2.73 12.60
N CYS A 14 -0.14 3.47 11.52
CA CYS A 14 0.86 4.01 10.63
C CYS A 14 1.53 5.25 11.23
N TYR A 15 2.81 5.16 11.49
CA TYR A 15 3.63 6.29 11.98
C TYR A 15 4.47 6.94 10.86
N LEU A 16 4.02 6.81 9.59
CA LEU A 16 4.63 7.41 8.40
C LEU A 16 6.14 7.13 8.25
N CYS A 17 6.58 5.91 8.58
CA CYS A 17 8.00 5.54 8.54
C CYS A 17 8.62 5.49 7.14
N GLY A 18 7.81 5.50 6.08
CA GLY A 18 8.28 5.44 4.70
C GLY A 18 8.78 4.09 4.21
N GLY A 19 8.84 3.05 5.06
CA GLY A 19 9.35 1.73 4.69
C GLY A 19 8.62 1.10 3.50
N CYS A 20 7.29 1.25 3.45
CA CYS A 20 6.47 0.77 2.34
C CYS A 20 6.75 1.47 1.01
N ALA A 21 7.07 2.77 1.02
CA ALA A 21 7.47 3.50 -0.17
C ALA A 21 8.86 3.09 -0.65
N GLY A 22 9.79 2.84 0.28
CA GLY A 22 11.15 2.40 -0.04
C GLY A 22 11.24 1.02 -0.69
N VAL A 23 10.39 0.08 -0.28
CA VAL A 23 10.36 -1.27 -0.87
C VAL A 23 9.52 -1.37 -2.14
N CYS A 24 8.78 -0.32 -2.52
CA CYS A 24 7.85 -0.39 -3.64
C CYS A 24 8.61 -0.24 -4.98
N PRO A 25 8.70 -1.30 -5.81
CA PRO A 25 9.50 -1.25 -7.03
C PRO A 25 8.92 -0.31 -8.09
N THR A 26 7.61 -0.06 -8.05
CA THR A 26 6.92 0.82 -8.99
C THR A 26 6.64 2.21 -8.43
N LEU A 27 7.12 2.50 -7.21
CA LEU A 27 6.86 3.76 -6.51
C LEU A 27 5.35 4.10 -6.45
N ALA A 28 4.52 3.07 -6.29
CA ALA A 28 3.07 3.18 -6.13
C ALA A 28 2.66 3.76 -4.77
N ILE A 29 3.58 3.87 -3.81
CA ILE A 29 3.32 4.44 -2.48
C ILE A 29 4.26 5.63 -2.28
N LYS A 30 3.72 6.76 -1.81
CA LYS A 30 4.49 7.90 -1.32
C LYS A 30 4.15 8.17 0.13
N VAL A 31 5.17 8.42 0.93
CA VAL A 31 5.01 8.83 2.33
C VAL A 31 5.67 10.19 2.46
N GLY A 32 4.87 11.21 2.75
CA GLY A 32 5.34 12.55 3.10
C GLY A 32 5.36 12.74 4.63
N SER A 33 5.73 13.94 5.06
CA SER A 33 5.87 14.28 6.49
C SER A 33 4.56 14.16 7.28
N SER A 34 3.42 14.26 6.62
CA SER A 34 2.09 14.26 7.25
C SER A 34 1.04 13.46 6.48
N ARG A 35 1.40 12.84 5.36
CA ARG A 35 0.43 12.14 4.48
C ARG A 35 1.00 10.88 3.88
N TRP A 36 0.14 9.89 3.74
CA TRP A 36 0.39 8.66 3.00
C TRP A 36 -0.46 8.67 1.72
N GLU A 37 0.17 8.45 0.58
CA GLU A 37 -0.48 8.47 -0.74
C GLU A 37 -0.22 7.17 -1.49
N PHE A 38 -1.25 6.66 -2.17
CA PHE A 38 -1.18 5.43 -2.93
C PHE A 38 -1.74 5.61 -4.35
N PHE A 39 -0.94 5.18 -5.33
CA PHE A 39 -1.17 5.31 -6.76
C PHE A 39 -1.56 3.94 -7.32
N GLN A 40 -2.88 3.68 -7.38
CA GLN A 40 -3.44 2.41 -7.84
C GLN A 40 -3.01 2.04 -9.27
N ASP A 41 -2.81 3.06 -10.12
CA ASP A 41 -2.36 2.92 -11.50
C ASP A 41 -0.95 2.31 -11.63
N LYS A 42 -0.10 2.53 -10.61
CA LYS A 42 1.28 2.01 -10.56
C LYS A 42 1.40 0.69 -9.81
N CYS A 43 0.37 0.31 -9.06
CA CYS A 43 0.42 -0.90 -8.24
C CYS A 43 0.33 -2.15 -9.12
N ILE A 44 1.37 -2.99 -9.03
CA ILE A 44 1.42 -4.30 -9.71
C ILE A 44 0.91 -5.45 -8.81
N SER A 45 0.24 -5.13 -7.71
CA SER A 45 -0.33 -6.11 -6.76
C SER A 45 0.68 -7.11 -6.17
N CYS A 46 1.96 -6.72 -6.02
CA CYS A 46 3.02 -7.60 -5.50
C CYS A 46 3.00 -7.80 -3.98
N ARG A 47 2.22 -7.01 -3.23
CA ARG A 47 2.02 -7.10 -1.77
C ARG A 47 3.27 -6.94 -0.90
N ILE A 48 4.43 -6.60 -1.46
CA ILE A 48 5.68 -6.43 -0.70
C ILE A 48 5.60 -5.33 0.38
N CYS A 49 4.84 -4.26 0.12
CA CYS A 49 4.64 -3.17 1.06
C CYS A 49 3.95 -3.62 2.36
N ILE A 50 3.02 -4.59 2.28
CA ILE A 50 2.29 -5.13 3.42
C ILE A 50 3.25 -5.90 4.32
N ASN A 51 4.07 -6.77 3.73
CA ASN A 51 5.08 -7.54 4.47
C ASN A 51 6.19 -6.65 5.06
N ALA A 52 6.54 -5.56 4.38
CA ALA A 52 7.56 -4.63 4.85
C ALA A 52 7.08 -3.71 5.98
N CYS A 53 5.77 -3.65 6.27
CA CYS A 53 5.25 -2.80 7.33
C CYS A 53 5.50 -3.45 8.71
N PRO A 54 6.41 -2.91 9.54
CA PRO A 54 6.79 -3.56 10.81
C PRO A 54 5.63 -3.58 11.82
N VAL A 55 4.68 -2.65 11.68
CA VAL A 55 3.50 -2.51 12.53
C VAL A 55 2.26 -3.14 11.92
N GLY A 56 2.34 -3.75 10.73
CA GLY A 56 1.20 -4.35 10.05
C GLY A 56 0.03 -3.36 9.82
N ALA A 57 0.35 -2.12 9.46
CA ALA A 57 -0.63 -1.07 9.22
C ALA A 57 -1.21 -1.09 7.79
N LEU A 58 -0.72 -1.95 6.90
CA LEU A 58 -1.16 -2.01 5.51
C LEU A 58 -1.93 -3.31 5.23
N THR A 59 -3.05 -3.21 4.53
CA THR A 59 -3.87 -4.35 4.10
C THR A 59 -4.15 -4.28 2.59
N ALA A 60 -4.47 -5.42 1.97
CA ALA A 60 -4.89 -5.51 0.58
C ALA A 60 -6.37 -5.87 0.51
N GLU A 61 -7.14 -5.06 -0.20
CA GLU A 61 -8.55 -5.32 -0.50
C GLU A 61 -8.72 -5.62 -2.00
N PRO A 62 -9.57 -6.58 -2.40
CA PRO A 62 -9.85 -6.84 -3.80
C PRO A 62 -10.60 -5.65 -4.42
N LEU A 63 -10.05 -5.11 -5.51
CA LEU A 63 -10.62 -3.99 -6.27
C LEU A 63 -11.55 -4.56 -7.35
N GLY A 64 -12.65 -5.17 -6.92
CA GLY A 64 -13.63 -5.77 -7.83
C GLY A 64 -14.36 -7.00 -7.27
N VAL A 65 -15.23 -6.79 -6.29
CA VAL A 65 -16.35 -7.71 -6.01
C VAL A 65 -17.64 -6.89 -5.96
N SER A 66 -18.13 -6.55 -7.14
CA SER A 66 -19.56 -6.33 -7.36
C SER A 66 -19.99 -7.55 -8.16
N GLU A 67 -20.62 -8.51 -7.48
CA GLU A 67 -21.38 -9.60 -8.09
C GLU A 67 -22.41 -9.06 -9.10
#